data_AF-A0A1M7YZK8-F1
#
_entry.id   AF-A0A1M7YZK8-F1
#
_cell.length_a   1.000
_cell.length_b   1.000
_cell.length_c   1.000
_cell.angle_alpha   90.00
_cell.angle_beta   90.00
_cell.angle_gamma   90.00
#
_symmetry.space_group_name_H-M   'P 1'
#
loop_
_entity.id
_entity.type
_entity.pdbx_description
1 polymer ?
#
loop_
_entity_poly.entity_id
_entity_poly.type
_entity_poly.pdbx_seq_one_letter_code
_entity_poly.pdbx_strand_id
1 'polypeptide(L)' 'MSEEIKQVVENLREAIQQAEQFGLVRTENGQVITGAIVSENSIVLTED' A
#
# COMPACT_ATOMS: atom_id res chain seq x y z
N MET A 1 -5.04 -17.53 -2.82
CA MET A 1 -5.46 -16.21 -2.29
C MET A 1 -6.94 -16.05 -2.59
N SER A 2 -7.75 -15.75 -1.57
CA SER A 2 -9.18 -15.57 -1.76
C SER A 2 -9.47 -14.23 -2.47
N GLU A 3 -10.64 -14.11 -3.09
CA GLU A 3 -11.05 -12.87 -3.77
C GLU A 3 -11.17 -11.69 -2.78
N GLU A 4 -11.47 -11.95 -1.49
CA GLU A 4 -11.50 -10.89 -0.49
C GLU A 4 -10.13 -10.24 -0.28
N ILE A 5 -9.04 -11.03 -0.27
CA ILE A 5 -7.68 -10.49 -0.06
C ILE A 5 -7.27 -9.61 -1.25
N LYS A 6 -7.62 -10.01 -2.48
CA LYS A 6 -7.35 -9.20 -3.68
C LYS A 6 -8.02 -7.84 -3.59
N GLN A 7 -9.31 -7.81 -3.24
CA GLN A 7 -10.06 -6.57 -3.12
C GLN A 7 -9.47 -5.65 -2.05
N VAL A 8 -9.06 -6.19 -0.90
CA VAL A 8 -8.42 -5.40 0.17
C VAL A 8 -7.11 -4.78 -0.32
N VAL A 9 -6.31 -5.52 -1.08
CA VAL A 9 -5.03 -5.03 -1.62
C VAL A 9 -5.25 -3.95 -2.67
N GLU A 10 -6.23 -4.11 -3.55
CA GLU A 10 -6.60 -3.08 -4.53
C GLU A 10 -7.06 -1.80 -3.84
N ASN A 11 -7.97 -1.90 -2.86
CA ASN A 11 -8.42 -0.75 -2.09
C ASN A 11 -7.26 -0.03 -1.37
N LEU A 12 -6.30 -0.80 -0.84
CA LEU A 12 -5.13 -0.23 -0.18
C LEU A 12 -4.21 0.49 -1.18
N ARG A 13 -3.98 -0.08 -2.37
CA ARG A 13 -3.20 0.57 -3.43
C ARG A 13 -3.82 1.88 -3.90
N GLU A 14 -5.13 1.89 -4.11
CA GLU A 14 -5.85 3.11 -4.50
C GLU A 14 -5.73 4.19 -3.42
N ALA A 15 -5.88 3.83 -2.15
CA ALA A 15 -5.72 4.77 -1.04
C ALA A 15 -4.29 5.34 -0.98
N ILE A 16 -3.26 4.51 -1.17
CA ILE A 16 -1.86 4.95 -1.19
C ILE A 16 -1.64 5.96 -2.34
N GLN A 17 -2.05 5.63 -3.56
CA GLN A 17 -1.88 6.52 -4.72
C GLN A 17 -2.64 7.84 -4.56
N GLN A 18 -3.88 7.80 -4.04
CA GLN A 18 -4.64 9.01 -3.77
C GLN A 18 -4.00 9.91 -2.71
N ALA A 19 -3.28 9.33 -1.75
CA ALA A 19 -2.63 10.05 -0.69
C ALA A 19 -1.19 10.50 -1.03
N GLU A 20 -0.55 9.82 -1.98
CA GLU A 20 0.79 10.13 -2.53
C GLU A 20 0.85 11.54 -3.12
N GLN A 21 -0.17 11.95 -3.90
CA GLN A 21 -0.24 13.29 -4.51
C GLN A 21 -0.22 14.44 -3.47
N PHE A 22 -0.53 14.14 -2.21
CA PHE A 22 -0.53 15.07 -1.09
C PHE A 22 0.64 14.84 -0.11
N GLY A 23 1.48 13.83 -0.36
CA GLY A 23 2.60 13.46 0.51
C GLY A 23 2.18 12.99 1.91
N LEU A 24 0.97 12.44 2.05
CA LEU A 24 0.36 12.10 3.34
C LEU A 24 0.84 10.76 3.92
N VAL A 25 1.30 9.84 3.08
CA VAL A 25 1.66 8.47 3.50
C VAL A 25 3.16 8.32 3.48
N ARG A 26 3.73 8.15 4.66
CA ARG A 26 5.15 7.97 4.88
C ARG A 26 5.39 6.91 5.94
N THR A 27 6.55 6.31 5.87
CA THR A 27 7.10 5.51 6.95
C THR A 27 7.48 6.39 8.16
N GLU A 28 7.79 5.77 9.28
CA GLU A 28 8.27 6.46 10.49
C GLU A 28 9.57 7.27 10.24
N ASN A 29 10.43 6.79 9.34
CA ASN A 29 11.67 7.47 8.95
C ASN A 29 11.48 8.49 7.79
N GLY A 30 10.24 8.70 7.32
CA GLY A 30 9.91 9.73 6.34
C GLY A 30 9.98 9.32 4.87
N GLN A 31 10.30 8.05 4.55
CA GLN A 31 10.25 7.52 3.19
C GLN A 31 8.82 7.51 2.64
N VAL A 32 8.67 7.73 1.34
CA VAL A 32 7.37 7.76 0.68
C VAL A 32 6.90 6.34 0.45
N ILE A 33 5.65 6.04 0.82
CA ILE A 33 5.01 4.77 0.47
C ILE A 33 4.33 4.94 -0.89
N THR A 34 4.70 4.10 -1.86
CA THR A 34 4.23 4.16 -3.26
C THR A 34 3.32 3.00 -3.64
N GLY A 35 3.21 1.97 -2.79
CA GLY A 35 2.35 0.84 -3.11
C GLY A 35 2.24 -0.21 -2.02
N ALA A 36 1.60 -1.31 -2.42
CA ALA A 36 1.39 -2.48 -1.58
C ALA A 36 1.45 -3.77 -2.43
N ILE A 37 2.10 -4.80 -1.92
CA ILE A 37 2.22 -6.12 -2.56
C ILE A 37 1.73 -7.21 -1.62
N VAL A 38 1.18 -8.29 -2.17
CA VAL A 38 0.79 -9.47 -1.40
C VAL A 38 2.01 -10.35 -1.17
N SER A 39 2.20 -10.75 0.07
CA SER A 39 3.10 -11.81 0.50
C SER A 39 2.29 -13.01 1.03
N GLU A 40 2.96 -14.12 1.31
CA GLU A 40 2.33 -15.40 1.66
C GLU A 40 1.28 -15.29 2.78
N ASN A 41 1.53 -14.43 3.78
CA ASN A 41 0.65 -14.23 4.94
C ASN A 41 0.36 -12.76 5.28
N SER A 42 0.74 -11.81 4.41
CA SER A 42 0.67 -10.39 4.73
C SER A 42 0.60 -9.50 3.49
N ILE A 43 0.37 -8.21 3.70
CA ILE A 43 0.54 -7.17 2.70
C ILE A 43 1.78 -6.36 3.08
N VAL A 44 2.71 -6.24 2.14
CA VAL A 44 3.95 -5.48 2.31
C VAL A 44 3.80 -4.15 1.59
N LEU A 45 4.04 -3.04 2.29
CA LEU A 45 4.07 -1.71 1.69
C LEU A 45 5.40 -1.50 0.98
N THR A 46 5.38 -0.84 -0.18
CA THR A 46 6.58 -0.53 -0.95
C THR A 46 6.91 0.94 -0.89
N GLU A 47 8.20 1.24 -0.92
CA GLU A 47 8.77 2.58 -0.78
C GLU A 47 9.54 2.95 -2.06
N ASP A 48 9.77 4.26 -2.26
CA ASP A 48 10.65 4.83 -3.31
C ASP A 48 11.90 5.49 -2.68
#